data_AF-A0A147IKS5-F1
#
_entry.id   AF-A0A147IKS5-F1
#
_cell.length_a   1.000
_cell.length_b   1.000
_cell.length_c   1.000
_cell.angle_alpha   90.00
_cell.angle_beta   90.00
_cell.angle_gamma   90.00
#
_symmetry.space_group_name_H-M   'P 1'
#
loop_
_entity.id
_entity.type
_entity.pdbx_description
1 polymer ?
#
loop_
_entity_poly.entity_id
_entity_poly.type
_entity_poly.pdbx_seq_one_letter_code
_entity_poly.pdbx_strand_id
1 'polypeptide(L)' 'MVSAQAPVAGAVSTTVTANSTANAVTLALSGGTATSVTVATAPSHGTATASGTGITYTPTAGYSGSDSFTYTATNA' A
#
# COMPACT_ATOMS: atom_id res chain seq x y z
N MET A 1 13.94 -10.55 -26.12
CA MET A 1 14.42 -9.91 -24.88
C MET A 1 13.20 -9.47 -24.09
N VAL A 2 12.83 -10.20 -23.05
CA VAL A 2 11.78 -9.71 -22.14
C VAL A 2 12.45 -8.65 -21.27
N SER A 3 12.23 -7.38 -21.61
CA SER A 3 12.58 -6.28 -20.70
C SER A 3 11.77 -6.51 -19.44
N ALA A 4 12.41 -6.91 -18.34
CA ALA A 4 11.78 -6.97 -17.04
C ALA A 4 11.34 -5.55 -16.68
N GLN A 5 10.11 -5.20 -17.04
CA GLN A 5 9.53 -3.90 -16.72
C GLN A 5 9.53 -3.79 -15.19
N ALA A 6 10.21 -2.79 -14.65
CA ALA A 6 10.18 -2.58 -13.20
C ALA A 6 8.72 -2.45 -12.73
N PRO A 7 8.34 -3.05 -11.58
CA PRO A 7 7.04 -2.86 -10.99
C PRO A 7 6.79 -1.38 -10.74
N VAL A 8 5.67 -0.89 -11.25
CA VAL A 8 5.20 0.47 -11.01
C VAL A 8 4.17 0.40 -9.89
N ALA A 9 4.53 0.94 -8.74
CA ALA A 9 3.61 1.17 -7.65
C ALA A 9 2.79 2.45 -7.90
N GLY A 10 1.47 2.34 -7.77
CA GLY A 10 0.56 3.48 -7.83
C GLY A 10 0.36 4.15 -6.47
N ALA A 11 -0.23 5.33 -6.44
CA ALA A 11 -0.79 5.88 -5.21
C ALA A 11 -1.98 5.01 -4.77
N VAL A 12 -2.06 4.70 -3.48
CA VAL A 12 -3.24 4.07 -2.90
C VAL A 12 -4.07 5.13 -2.20
N SER A 13 -5.37 5.07 -2.46
CA SER A 13 -6.37 5.69 -1.60
C SER A 13 -7.25 4.58 -1.04
N THR A 14 -7.36 4.53 0.29
CA THR A 14 -8.23 3.58 0.97
C THR A 14 -9.17 4.33 1.90
N THR A 15 -10.43 3.93 1.91
CA THR A 15 -11.42 4.45 2.85
C THR A 15 -11.49 3.52 4.04
N VAL A 16 -11.24 4.05 5.23
CA VAL A 16 -11.19 3.30 6.47
C VAL A 16 -12.32 3.72 7.40
N THR A 17 -12.91 2.75 8.07
CA THR A 17 -13.91 2.98 9.11
C THR A 17 -13.25 3.17 10.47
N ALA A 18 -13.92 3.96 11.34
CA ALA A 18 -13.44 4.24 12.68
C ALA A 18 -13.30 2.94 13.48
N ASN A 19 -12.15 2.77 14.13
CA ASN A 19 -11.78 1.57 14.87
C ASN A 19 -11.61 0.31 14.01
N SER A 20 -11.57 0.44 12.68
CA SER A 20 -11.15 -0.67 11.83
C SER A 20 -9.68 -0.98 12.11
N THR A 21 -9.32 -2.25 12.08
CA THR A 21 -7.93 -2.69 12.27
C THR A 21 -7.57 -3.66 11.15
N ALA A 22 -6.34 -3.58 10.67
CA ALA A 22 -5.83 -4.46 9.62
C ALA A 22 -6.66 -4.47 8.32
N ASN A 23 -6.99 -3.29 7.79
CA ASN A 23 -7.63 -3.19 6.48
C ASN A 23 -6.63 -3.62 5.41
N ALA A 24 -6.94 -4.72 4.72
CA ALA A 24 -6.16 -5.17 3.59
C ALA A 24 -6.33 -4.17 2.44
N VAL A 25 -5.24 -3.53 2.04
CA VAL A 25 -5.21 -2.66 0.88
C VAL A 25 -4.82 -3.50 -0.33
N THR A 26 -5.66 -3.51 -1.35
CA THR A 26 -5.31 -4.10 -2.64
C THR A 26 -4.38 -3.14 -3.39
N LEU A 27 -3.12 -3.54 -3.58
CA LEU A 27 -2.14 -2.76 -4.32
C LEU A 27 -2.35 -2.97 -5.82
N ALA A 28 -2.59 -1.88 -6.55
CA ALA A 28 -2.57 -1.89 -8.00
C ALA A 28 -1.11 -1.76 -8.47
N LEU A 29 -0.43 -2.90 -8.55
CA LEU A 29 0.90 -3.01 -9.16
C LEU A 29 0.75 -3.18 -10.67
N SER A 30 1.40 -2.32 -11.44
CA SER A 30 1.42 -2.40 -12.90
C SER A 30 2.84 -2.67 -13.41
N GLY A 31 2.99 -3.25 -14.60
CA GLY A 31 4.30 -3.56 -15.17
C GLY A 31 4.77 -4.97 -14.85
N GLY A 32 5.98 -5.13 -14.29
CA GLY A 32 6.54 -6.44 -13.94
C GLY A 32 6.09 -6.96 -12.59
N THR A 33 6.37 -8.25 -12.36
CA THR A 33 5.98 -8.98 -11.15
C THR A 33 6.76 -8.46 -9.95
N ALA A 34 6.12 -7.67 -9.07
CA ALA A 34 6.74 -7.26 -7.82
C ALA A 34 7.01 -8.46 -6.92
N THR A 35 8.19 -8.51 -6.31
CA THR A 35 8.56 -9.53 -5.33
C THR A 35 8.51 -8.99 -3.90
N SER A 36 8.64 -7.67 -3.75
CA SER A 36 8.55 -6.98 -2.46
C SER A 36 7.88 -5.61 -2.60
N VAL A 37 7.16 -5.18 -1.57
CA VAL A 37 6.62 -3.83 -1.45
C VAL A 37 7.07 -3.19 -0.15
N THR A 38 7.23 -1.87 -0.17
CA THR A 38 7.65 -1.04 0.95
C THR A 38 6.82 0.23 0.96
N VAL A 39 6.40 0.69 2.14
CA VAL A 39 5.67 1.96 2.26
C VAL A 39 6.68 3.09 2.09
N ALA A 40 6.48 3.93 1.08
CA ALA A 40 7.36 5.05 0.77
C ALA A 40 6.95 6.29 1.56
N THR A 41 5.64 6.56 1.62
CA THR A 41 5.06 7.60 2.47
C THR A 41 3.95 7.00 3.28
N ALA A 42 4.04 7.10 4.60
CA ALA A 42 3.01 6.62 5.49
C ALA A 42 1.76 7.52 5.42
N PRO A 43 0.58 6.96 5.69
CA PRO A 43 -0.65 7.72 5.82
C PRO A 43 -0.63 8.71 6.99
N SER A 44 -1.46 9.75 6.92
CA SER A 44 -1.50 10.79 7.95
C SER A 44 -2.32 10.41 9.19
N HIS A 45 -3.33 9.55 9.03
CA HIS A 45 -4.30 9.22 10.09
C HIS A 45 -4.31 7.73 10.44
N GLY A 46 -3.17 7.08 10.32
CA GLY A 46 -3.01 5.67 10.62
C GLY A 46 -1.60 5.18 10.36
N THR A 47 -1.48 3.86 10.28
CA THR A 47 -0.21 3.16 10.02
C THR A 47 -0.42 2.23 8.83
N ALA A 48 0.38 2.39 7.79
CA ALA A 48 0.46 1.44 6.68
C ALA A 48 1.69 0.54 6.89
N THR A 49 1.47 -0.77 6.85
CA THR A 49 2.51 -1.78 6.96
C THR A 49 2.55 -2.60 5.69
N ALA A 50 3.70 -2.58 5.01
CA ALA A 50 3.94 -3.41 3.83
C ALA A 50 4.37 -4.82 4.24
N SER A 51 3.79 -5.84 3.60
CA SER A 51 4.11 -7.25 3.82
C SER A 51 4.05 -8.03 2.51
N GLY A 52 5.22 -8.44 2.01
CA GLY A 52 5.33 -9.19 0.74
C GLY A 52 4.91 -8.35 -0.46
N THR A 53 3.71 -8.59 -0.99
CA THR A 53 3.08 -7.82 -2.08
C THR A 53 1.79 -7.12 -1.65
N GLY A 54 1.45 -7.16 -0.35
CA GLY A 54 0.27 -6.51 0.23
C GLY A 54 0.65 -5.38 1.19
N ILE A 55 -0.30 -4.48 1.43
CA ILE A 55 -0.20 -3.46 2.48
C ILE A 55 -1.41 -3.59 3.38
N THR A 56 -1.16 -3.52 4.67
CA THR A 56 -2.18 -3.52 5.70
C THR A 56 -2.24 -2.13 6.32
N TYR A 57 -3.42 -1.55 6.33
CA TYR A 57 -3.66 -0.22 6.90
C TYR A 57 -4.43 -0.33 8.22
N THR A 58 -3.91 0.34 9.25
CA THR A 58 -4.56 0.45 10.55
C THR A 58 -4.80 1.92 10.88
N PRO A 59 -6.05 2.43 10.83
CA PRO A 59 -6.36 3.80 11.25
C PRO A 59 -6.08 4.00 12.74
N THR A 60 -5.85 5.26 13.11
CA THR A 60 -5.85 5.66 14.53
C THR A 60 -7.24 5.42 15.13
N ALA A 61 -7.30 5.04 16.42
CA ALA A 61 -8.56 4.86 17.13
C ALA A 61 -9.44 6.12 17.01
N GLY A 62 -10.69 5.94 16.58
CA GLY A 62 -11.62 7.04 16.32
C GLY A 62 -11.49 7.74 14.95
N TYR A 63 -10.50 7.41 14.10
CA TYR A 63 -10.40 7.98 12.76
C TYR A 63 -11.19 7.17 11.72
N SER A 64 -12.11 7.84 11.03
CA SER A 64 -12.79 7.32 9.85
C SER A 64 -12.67 8.34 8.72
N GLY A 65 -12.26 7.89 7.54
CA GLY A 65 -12.10 8.78 6.40
C GLY A 65 -11.37 8.11 5.25
N SER A 66 -11.20 8.87 4.17
CA SER A 66 -10.27 8.52 3.10
C SER A 66 -8.86 8.88 3.53
N ASP A 67 -7.91 7.97 3.38
CA ASP A 67 -6.49 8.26 3.56
C ASP A 67 -5.72 7.87 2.29
N SER A 68 -4.63 8.59 2.04
CA SER A 68 -3.83 8.48 0.82
C SER A 68 -2.38 8.27 1.21
N PHE A 69 -1.76 7.22 0.66
CA PHE A 69 -0.37 6.93 0.93
C PHE A 69 0.31 6.35 -0.31
N THR A 70 1.64 6.41 -0.33
CA THR A 70 2.44 5.91 -1.44
C THR A 70 3.32 4.76 -0.99
N TYR A 71 3.55 3.83 -1.90
CA TYR A 71 4.40 2.68 -1.68
C TYR A 71 5.29 2.47 -2.89
N THR A 72 6.37 1.73 -2.70
CA THR A 72 7.33 1.34 -3.72
C THR A 72 7.35 -0.17 -3.81
N ALA A 73 7.36 -0.67 -5.04
CA ALA A 73 7.42 -2.09 -5.33
C ALA A 73 8.73 -2.40 -6.03
N THR A 74 9.41 -3.44 -5.59
CA THR A 74 10.69 -3.88 -6.15
C THR A 74 10.59 -5.33 -6.55
N ASN A 75 11.28 -5.67 -7.64
CA ASN A 75 11.50 -7.04 -8.06
C ASN A 75 12.99 -7.35 -8.04
N ALA A 76 13.32 -8.62 -7.78
CA ALA A 76 14.67 -9.14 -7.95
C ALA A 76 15.02 -9.30 -9.44
#